data_AF-A0A534GIE2-F1
#
_entry.id   AF-A0A534GIE2-F1
#
_cell.length_a   1.000
_cell.length_b   1.000
_cell.length_c   1.000
_cell.angle_alpha   90.00
_cell.angle_beta   90.00
_cell.angle_gamma   90.00
#
_symmetry.space_group_name_H-M   'P 1'
#
loop_
_entity.id
_entity.type
_entity.pdbx_description
1 polymer ?
#
loop_
_entity_poly.entity_id
_entity_poly.type
_entity_poly.pdbx_seq_one_letter_code
_entity_poly.pdbx_strand_id
1 'polypeptide(L)'
;MLLTSRIVRAARPRERRYVLADEDEHSMSLHVMPRGSKWWRFRYRFQHAERMISLGVYPGVNLATARLLHADARGLLARDIDPSVDRKEKRAASAHTFEVVARQWLKLLQPRVANGQLAADTVEDATRILERDIFPALGTRSIWSALYRRLTASLHAPYICPAVSPRETLLILPPPGSAPRSLHARDPRTDAFHTQGA
;
A
#
# COMPACT_ATOMS: atom_id res chain seq x y z
N MET A 1 5.05 -18.37 38.84
CA MET A 1 5.42 -19.69 38.31
C MET A 1 6.16 -19.51 37.00
N LEU A 2 7.31 -20.15 36.84
CA LEU A 2 7.99 -20.30 35.55
C LEU A 2 7.08 -21.01 34.53
N LEU A 3 6.85 -20.39 33.36
CA LEU A 3 6.09 -21.02 32.29
C LEU A 3 6.98 -22.00 31.51
N THR A 4 6.57 -23.27 31.46
CA THR A 4 7.20 -24.29 30.61
C THR A 4 6.25 -24.70 29.49
N SER A 5 6.77 -25.16 28.36
CA SER A 5 5.99 -25.72 27.25
C SER A 5 4.96 -26.78 27.69
N ARG A 6 5.32 -27.62 28.67
CA ARG A 6 4.41 -28.61 29.28
C ARG A 6 3.21 -27.98 29.97
N ILE A 7 3.42 -26.90 30.74
CA ILE A 7 2.37 -26.16 31.45
C ILE A 7 1.43 -25.48 30.44
N VAL A 8 2.00 -24.85 29.42
CA VAL A 8 1.23 -24.21 28.33
C VAL A 8 0.33 -25.23 27.62
N ARG A 9 0.86 -26.42 27.32
CA ARG A 9 0.07 -27.49 26.69
C ARG A 9 -1.01 -28.03 27.62
N ALA A 10 -0.68 -28.25 28.88
CA ALA A 10 -1.59 -28.78 29.91
C ALA A 10 -2.70 -27.80 30.32
N ALA A 11 -2.51 -26.50 30.10
CA ALA A 11 -3.51 -25.47 30.38
C ALA A 11 -4.83 -25.74 29.61
N ARG A 12 -5.87 -26.17 30.32
CA ARG A 12 -7.19 -26.43 29.74
C ARG A 12 -8.10 -25.20 29.88
N PRO A 13 -9.01 -24.96 28.92
CA PRO A 13 -10.00 -23.91 29.03
C PRO A 13 -10.87 -24.13 30.28
N ARG A 14 -11.21 -23.04 30.95
CA ARG A 14 -12.13 -23.01 32.09
C ARG A 14 -13.35 -22.17 31.74
N GLU A 15 -14.42 -22.24 32.53
CA GLU A 15 -15.62 -21.42 32.34
C GLU A 15 -15.32 -19.92 32.26
N ARG A 16 -14.32 -19.46 33.01
CA ARG A 16 -13.85 -18.07 33.00
C ARG A 16 -12.44 -17.96 32.46
N ARG A 17 -12.15 -16.84 31.77
CA ARG A 17 -10.81 -16.50 31.31
C ARG A 17 -9.85 -16.46 32.51
N TYR A 18 -8.67 -17.05 32.36
CA TYR A 18 -7.62 -16.97 33.37
C TYR A 18 -6.28 -16.66 32.72
N VAL A 19 -5.36 -16.16 33.54
CA VAL A 19 -4.06 -15.66 33.11
C VAL A 19 -2.97 -16.47 33.79
N LEU A 20 -2.00 -16.93 33.01
CA LEU A 20 -0.76 -17.53 33.50
C LEU A 20 0.36 -16.54 33.21
N ALA A 21 0.93 -15.90 34.22
CA ALA A 21 2.07 -15.00 34.07
C ALA A 21 3.36 -15.81 33.95
N ASP A 22 4.31 -15.34 33.13
CA ASP A 22 5.68 -15.85 33.12
C ASP A 22 6.49 -15.06 34.15
N GLU A 23 7.15 -15.76 35.07
CA GLU A 23 8.00 -15.10 36.08
C GLU A 23 9.33 -14.63 35.49
N ASP A 24 9.90 -15.36 34.53
CA ASP A 24 11.16 -15.01 33.85
C ASP A 24 11.04 -13.69 33.10
N GLU A 25 9.93 -13.56 32.39
CA GLU A 25 9.67 -12.43 31.51
C GLU A 25 8.63 -11.55 32.18
N HIS A 26 9.13 -10.72 33.10
CA HIS A 26 8.35 -9.71 33.79
C HIS A 26 7.43 -9.01 32.79
N SER A 27 6.12 -9.22 32.94
CA SER A 27 4.99 -8.69 32.15
C SER A 27 4.53 -9.43 30.87
N MET A 28 5.09 -10.61 30.57
CA MET A 28 4.48 -11.55 29.61
C MET A 28 3.48 -12.48 30.31
N SER A 29 2.34 -12.73 29.68
CA SER A 29 1.34 -13.66 30.19
C SER A 29 0.59 -14.41 29.08
N LEU A 30 0.16 -15.63 29.41
CA LEU A 30 -0.73 -16.44 28.59
C LEU A 30 -2.17 -16.28 29.09
N HIS A 31 -3.03 -15.74 28.24
CA HIS A 31 -4.46 -15.63 28.48
C HIS A 31 -5.19 -16.81 27.86
N VAL A 32 -5.79 -17.65 28.69
CA VAL A 32 -6.58 -18.80 28.25
C VAL A 32 -8.05 -18.41 28.25
N MET A 33 -8.66 -18.42 27.07
CA MET A 33 -10.08 -18.10 26.87
C MET A 33 -10.96 -19.33 27.12
N PRO A 34 -12.22 -19.15 27.57
CA PRO A 34 -13.16 -20.26 27.75
C PRO A 34 -13.40 -21.07 26.48
N ARG A 35 -13.34 -20.42 25.32
CA ARG A 35 -13.51 -21.04 23.99
C ARG A 35 -12.33 -21.91 23.53
N GLY A 36 -11.25 -22.03 24.30
CA GLY A 36 -10.08 -22.82 23.89
C GLY A 36 -8.88 -22.02 23.39
N SER A 37 -9.09 -20.78 22.95
CA SER A 37 -8.01 -19.96 22.41
C SER A 37 -7.04 -19.49 23.48
N LYS A 38 -5.74 -19.60 23.20
CA LYS A 38 -4.65 -19.22 24.11
C LYS A 38 -3.84 -18.09 23.50
N TRP A 39 -3.77 -16.96 24.19
CA TRP A 39 -3.20 -15.72 23.66
C TRP A 39 -1.98 -15.30 24.46
N TRP A 40 -0.86 -15.10 23.77
CA TRP A 40 0.31 -14.46 24.35
C TRP A 40 0.10 -12.96 24.39
N ARG A 41 0.19 -12.39 25.59
CA ARG A 41 0.01 -10.95 25.82
C ARG A 41 1.21 -10.42 26.59
N PHE A 42 1.60 -9.21 26.23
CA PHE A 42 2.65 -8.45 26.87
C PHE A 42 2.07 -7.12 27.33
N ARG A 43 2.24 -6.82 28.61
CA ARG A 43 1.78 -5.58 29.25
C ARG A 43 2.99 -4.68 29.43
N TYR A 44 2.92 -3.43 28.97
CA TYR A 44 4.04 -2.51 29.09
C TYR A 44 3.54 -1.11 29.44
N ARG A 45 4.46 -0.25 29.86
CA ARG A 45 4.21 1.16 30.08
C ARG A 45 4.96 1.96 29.04
N PHE A 46 4.27 2.90 28.39
CA PHE A 46 4.84 3.80 27.40
C PHE A 46 4.21 5.17 27.58
N GLN A 47 5.02 6.23 27.70
CA GLN A 47 4.56 7.61 27.91
C GLN A 47 3.50 7.72 29.03
N HIS A 48 3.79 7.14 30.20
CA HIS A 48 2.90 7.12 31.38
C HIS A 48 1.55 6.39 31.22
N ALA A 49 1.29 5.77 30.07
CA ALA A 49 0.12 4.93 29.84
C ALA A 49 0.47 3.44 29.91
N GLU A 50 -0.36 2.66 30.59
CA GLU A 50 -0.29 1.20 30.53
C GLU A 50 -0.97 0.70 29.26
N ARG A 51 -0.23 -0.08 28.47
CA ARG A 51 -0.69 -0.65 27.20
C ARG A 51 -0.47 -2.16 27.21
N MET A 52 -1.20 -2.84 26.32
CA MET A 52 -1.12 -4.30 26.17
C MET A 52 -1.11 -4.67 24.71
N ILE A 53 -0.15 -5.49 24.30
CA ILE A 53 -0.02 -6.01 22.95
C ILE A 53 -0.18 -7.53 22.95
N SER A 54 -0.76 -8.07 21.87
CA SER A 54 -0.78 -9.51 21.61
C SER A 54 0.43 -9.93 20.78
N LEU A 55 1.23 -10.85 21.30
CA LEU A 55 2.41 -11.41 20.63
C LEU A 55 2.03 -12.57 19.69
N GLY A 56 0.92 -13.24 19.95
CA GLY A 56 0.45 -14.34 19.10
C GLY A 56 -0.60 -15.21 19.76
N VAL A 57 -1.06 -16.23 19.02
CA VAL A 57 -2.03 -17.22 19.48
C VAL A 57 -1.37 -18.60 19.41
N TYR A 58 -1.46 -19.36 20.50
CA TYR A 58 -1.03 -20.76 20.53
C TYR A 58 -2.10 -21.65 19.85
N PRO A 59 -1.74 -22.66 19.04
CA PRO A 59 -0.40 -23.25 18.86
C PRO A 59 0.51 -22.58 17.80
N GLY A 60 0.01 -21.60 17.04
CA GLY A 60 0.79 -20.95 15.96
C GLY A 60 2.06 -20.25 16.46
N VAL A 61 2.04 -19.72 17.68
CA VAL A 61 3.23 -19.19 18.37
C VAL A 61 3.53 -20.04 19.60
N ASN A 62 4.68 -20.70 19.59
CA ASN A 62 5.18 -21.48 20.72
C ASN A 62 5.78 -20.56 21.80
N LEU A 63 6.11 -21.12 22.98
CA LEU A 63 6.68 -20.35 24.09
C LEU A 63 8.01 -19.66 23.72
N ALA A 64 8.91 -20.36 23.03
CA ALA A 64 10.21 -19.82 22.65
C ALA A 64 10.07 -18.63 21.68
N THR A 65 9.20 -18.76 20.67
CA THR A 65 8.88 -17.67 19.75
C THR A 65 8.20 -16.51 20.47
N ALA A 66 7.31 -16.77 21.44
CA ALA A 66 6.70 -15.72 22.24
C ALA A 66 7.75 -14.92 23.03
N ARG A 67 8.74 -15.60 23.61
CA ARG A 67 9.89 -14.98 24.32
C ARG A 67 10.77 -14.14 23.39
N LEU A 68 11.05 -14.61 22.18
CA LEU A 68 11.76 -13.84 21.16
C LEU A 68 10.99 -12.56 20.78
N LEU A 69 9.70 -12.68 20.48
CA LEU A 69 8.86 -11.52 20.14
C LEU A 69 8.74 -10.52 21.31
N HIS A 70 8.76 -11.02 22.55
CA HIS A 70 8.80 -10.18 23.73
C HIS A 70 10.13 -9.43 23.86
N ALA A 71 11.26 -10.10 23.65
CA ALA A 71 12.57 -9.47 23.63
C ALA A 71 12.66 -8.38 22.55
N ASP A 72 12.13 -8.64 21.35
CA ASP A 72 12.05 -7.66 20.27
C ASP A 72 11.21 -6.44 20.68
N ALA A 73 10.02 -6.66 21.27
CA ALA A 73 9.15 -5.59 21.74
C ALA A 73 9.81 -4.76 22.86
N ARG A 74 10.58 -5.39 23.75
CA ARG A 74 11.39 -4.68 24.77
C ARG A 74 12.50 -3.87 24.13
N GLY A 75 13.14 -4.37 23.09
CA GLY A 75 14.14 -3.65 22.31
C GLY A 75 13.57 -2.39 21.63
N LEU A 76 12.31 -2.45 21.17
CA LEU A 76 11.62 -1.27 20.62
C LEU A 76 11.33 -0.24 21.71
N LEU A 77 10.87 -0.67 22.89
CA LEU A 77 10.62 0.23 24.02
C LEU A 77 11.90 0.92 24.51
N ALA A 78 13.04 0.24 24.48
CA ALA A 78 14.34 0.83 24.81
C ALA A 78 14.79 1.91 23.82
N ARG A 79 14.19 1.96 22.62
CA ARG A 79 14.41 2.98 21.60
C ARG A 79 13.30 4.04 21.58
N ASP A 80 12.43 4.06 22.59
CA ASP A 80 11.24 4.90 22.65
C ASP A 80 10.25 4.71 21.48
N ILE A 81 10.25 3.54 20.85
CA ILE A 81 9.31 3.17 19.78
C ILE A 81 8.18 2.35 20.39
N ASP A 82 6.93 2.75 20.12
CA ASP A 82 5.76 1.98 20.55
C ASP A 82 5.63 0.66 19.75
N PRO A 83 5.71 -0.52 20.39
CA PRO A 83 5.60 -1.82 19.71
C PRO A 83 4.24 -2.04 19.02
N SER A 84 3.18 -1.39 19.48
CA SER A 84 1.85 -1.49 18.85
C SER A 84 1.78 -0.76 17.52
N VAL A 85 2.52 0.35 17.39
CA VAL A 85 2.62 1.13 16.15
C VAL A 85 3.49 0.38 15.16
N ASP A 86 4.68 -0.08 15.56
CA ASP A 86 5.56 -0.88 14.69
C ASP A 86 4.84 -2.13 14.13
N ARG A 87 4.06 -2.83 14.97
CA ARG A 87 3.25 -3.96 14.49
C ARG A 87 2.18 -3.53 13.49
N LYS A 88 1.51 -2.40 13.73
CA LYS A 88 0.49 -1.87 12.82
C LYS A 88 1.12 -1.47 11.49
N GLU A 89 2.29 -0.84 11.52
CA GLU A 89 3.05 -0.46 10.34
C GLU A 89 3.54 -1.67 9.55
N LYS A 90 4.13 -2.68 10.21
CA LYS A 90 4.51 -3.95 9.57
C LYS A 90 3.30 -4.62 8.90
N ARG A 91 2.15 -4.65 9.58
CA ARG A 91 0.92 -5.21 9.02
C ARG A 91 0.39 -4.38 7.84
N ALA A 92 0.46 -3.05 7.93
CA ALA A 92 0.06 -2.16 6.84
C ALA A 92 1.00 -2.28 5.64
N ALA A 93 2.31 -2.40 5.86
CA ALA A 93 3.29 -2.63 4.81
C ALA A 93 3.03 -3.95 4.07
N SER A 94 2.63 -5.00 4.78
CA SER A 94 2.17 -6.26 4.16
C SER A 94 0.81 -6.15 3.46
N ALA A 95 -0.06 -5.23 3.90
CA ALA A 95 -1.37 -5.01 3.27
C ALA A 95 -1.27 -4.17 1.98
N HIS A 96 -0.25 -3.32 1.86
CA HIS A 96 0.02 -2.51 0.67
C HIS A 96 1.08 -3.14 -0.23
N THR A 97 1.11 -4.47 -0.32
CA THR A 97 1.94 -5.14 -1.34
C THR A 97 1.30 -5.00 -2.71
N PHE A 98 2.13 -5.00 -3.76
CA PHE A 98 1.64 -4.88 -5.13
C PHE A 98 0.61 -5.95 -5.47
N GLU A 99 0.82 -7.18 -5.00
CA GLU A 99 -0.12 -8.28 -5.24
C GLU A 99 -1.50 -8.01 -4.64
N VAL A 100 -1.58 -7.52 -3.40
CA VAL A 100 -2.86 -7.25 -2.73
C VAL A 100 -3.65 -6.18 -3.47
N VAL A 101 -2.98 -5.11 -3.91
CA VAL A 101 -3.64 -4.03 -4.68
C VAL A 101 -4.00 -4.47 -6.09
N ALA A 102 -3.15 -5.25 -6.76
CA ALA A 102 -3.45 -5.81 -8.08
C ALA A 102 -4.68 -6.73 -8.04
N ARG A 103 -4.78 -7.60 -7.02
CA ARG A 103 -5.98 -8.45 -6.82
C ARG A 103 -7.21 -7.62 -6.49
N GLN A 104 -7.08 -6.53 -5.74
CA GLN A 104 -8.19 -5.61 -5.48
C GLN A 104 -8.63 -4.87 -6.75
N TRP A 105 -7.69 -4.47 -7.60
CA TRP A 105 -7.97 -3.86 -8.90
C TRP A 105 -8.72 -4.82 -9.83
N LEU A 106 -8.31 -6.09 -9.90
CA LEU A 106 -9.04 -7.12 -10.67
C LEU A 106 -10.50 -7.26 -10.21
N LYS A 107 -10.78 -7.19 -8.90
CA LYS A 107 -12.15 -7.19 -8.37
C LYS A 107 -12.97 -5.97 -8.81
N LEU A 108 -12.34 -4.79 -8.97
CA LEU A 108 -13.01 -3.59 -9.47
C LEU A 108 -13.33 -3.67 -10.96
N LEU A 109 -12.67 -4.55 -11.72
CA LEU A 109 -12.96 -4.79 -13.13
C LEU A 109 -14.13 -5.76 -13.35
N GLN A 110 -14.39 -6.68 -12.40
CA GLN A 110 -15.51 -7.62 -12.46
C GLN A 110 -16.88 -6.97 -12.78
N PRO A 111 -17.30 -5.86 -12.11
CA PRO A 111 -18.57 -5.21 -12.46
C PRO A 111 -18.57 -4.58 -13.86
N ARG A 112 -17.41 -4.17 -14.39
CA ARG A 112 -17.31 -3.63 -15.76
C ARG A 112 -17.49 -4.73 -16.82
N VAL A 113 -17.02 -5.95 -16.52
CA VAL A 113 -17.28 -7.14 -17.34
C VAL A 113 -18.77 -7.50 -17.30
N ALA A 114 -19.37 -7.51 -16.11
CA ALA A 114 -20.80 -7.81 -15.96
C ALA A 114 -21.71 -6.82 -16.71
N ASN A 115 -21.30 -5.55 -16.78
CA ASN A 115 -22.02 -4.49 -17.50
C ASN A 115 -21.71 -4.45 -19.02
N GLY A 116 -20.92 -5.41 -19.55
CA GLY A 116 -20.55 -5.48 -20.96
C GLY A 116 -19.57 -4.39 -21.42
N GLN A 117 -19.00 -3.61 -20.51
CA GLN A 117 -18.04 -2.54 -20.82
C GLN A 117 -16.62 -3.08 -21.04
N LEU A 118 -16.37 -4.33 -20.68
CA LEU A 118 -15.07 -4.99 -20.79
C LEU A 118 -15.27 -6.47 -21.12
N ALA A 119 -14.47 -7.01 -22.04
CA ALA A 119 -14.49 -8.44 -22.34
C ALA A 119 -13.94 -9.24 -21.14
N ALA A 120 -14.54 -10.40 -20.86
CA ALA A 120 -14.11 -11.28 -19.77
C ALA A 120 -12.66 -11.75 -19.98
N ASP A 121 -12.32 -12.07 -21.22
CA ASP A 121 -10.98 -12.51 -21.64
C ASP A 121 -9.89 -11.50 -21.26
N THR A 122 -10.21 -10.20 -21.29
CA THR A 122 -9.25 -9.15 -20.92
C THR A 122 -8.89 -9.18 -19.43
N VAL A 123 -9.84 -9.54 -18.56
CA VAL A 123 -9.58 -9.66 -17.11
C VAL A 123 -8.83 -10.95 -16.82
N GLU A 124 -9.15 -12.03 -17.52
CA GLU A 124 -8.45 -13.31 -17.40
C GLU A 124 -6.99 -13.21 -17.87
N ASP A 125 -6.75 -12.57 -19.02
CA ASP A 125 -5.41 -12.30 -19.54
C ASP A 125 -4.61 -11.40 -18.61
N ALA A 126 -5.21 -10.33 -18.09
CA ALA A 126 -4.56 -9.48 -17.10
C ALA A 126 -4.19 -10.26 -15.82
N THR A 127 -5.06 -11.16 -15.37
CA THR A 127 -4.79 -12.03 -14.20
C THR A 127 -3.63 -12.97 -14.48
N ARG A 128 -3.61 -13.63 -15.64
CA ARG A 128 -2.56 -14.55 -16.06
C ARG A 128 -1.20 -13.87 -16.17
N ILE A 129 -1.13 -12.68 -16.76
CA ILE A 129 0.10 -11.89 -16.86
C ILE A 129 0.58 -11.47 -15.47
N LEU A 130 -0.33 -11.00 -14.61
CA LEU A 130 0.00 -10.62 -13.25
C LEU A 130 0.59 -11.79 -12.46
N GLU A 131 0.00 -12.98 -12.56
CA GLU A 131 0.46 -14.16 -11.82
C GLU A 131 1.77 -14.76 -12.36
N ARG A 132 1.94 -14.81 -13.69
CA ARG A 132 3.13 -15.39 -14.33
C ARG A 132 4.33 -14.47 -14.29
N ASP A 133 4.14 -13.19 -14.59
CA ASP A 133 5.25 -12.29 -14.92
C ASP A 133 5.52 -11.26 -13.81
N ILE A 134 4.46 -10.78 -13.14
CA ILE A 134 4.57 -9.60 -12.28
C ILE A 134 4.66 -9.97 -10.79
N PHE A 135 3.85 -10.91 -10.30
CA PHE A 135 3.86 -11.33 -8.90
C PHE A 135 5.17 -12.00 -8.46
N PRO A 136 5.85 -12.84 -9.27
CA PRO A 136 7.15 -13.40 -8.87
C PRO A 136 8.22 -12.33 -8.61
N ALA A 137 8.18 -11.22 -9.35
CA ALA A 137 9.18 -10.16 -9.26
C ALA A 137 8.81 -9.06 -8.24
N LEU A 138 7.53 -8.70 -8.15
CA LEU A 138 7.06 -7.51 -7.43
C LEU A 138 5.99 -7.79 -6.37
N GLY A 139 5.44 -9.01 -6.32
CA GLY A 139 4.28 -9.33 -5.48
C GLY A 139 4.51 -9.10 -3.99
N THR A 140 5.73 -9.35 -3.49
CA THR A 140 6.09 -9.17 -2.08
C THR A 140 6.53 -7.75 -1.71
N ARG A 141 6.73 -6.87 -2.70
CA ARG A 141 7.23 -5.51 -2.45
C ARG A 141 6.08 -4.60 -2.02
N SER A 142 6.32 -3.75 -1.02
CA SER A 142 5.37 -2.71 -0.66
C SER A 142 5.31 -1.65 -1.76
N ILE A 143 4.11 -1.26 -2.14
CA ILE A 143 3.85 -0.23 -3.17
C ILE A 143 4.45 1.10 -2.74
N TRP A 144 4.46 1.37 -1.43
CA TRP A 144 5.10 2.54 -0.85
C TRP A 144 6.62 2.56 -1.06
N SER A 145 7.32 1.42 -1.03
CA SER A 145 8.76 1.38 -1.34
C SER A 145 9.05 1.67 -2.83
N ALA A 146 8.16 1.23 -3.72
CA ALA A 146 8.28 1.47 -5.16
C ALA A 146 7.99 2.93 -5.54
N LEU A 147 6.94 3.51 -4.94
CA LEU A 147 6.61 4.93 -5.09
C LEU A 147 7.66 5.84 -4.44
N TYR A 148 8.15 5.50 -3.23
CA TYR A 148 9.16 6.30 -2.54
C TYR A 148 10.46 6.38 -3.35
N ARG A 149 10.93 5.28 -3.96
CA ARG A 149 12.14 5.28 -4.80
C ARG A 149 11.98 6.11 -6.08
N ARG A 150 10.78 6.16 -6.66
CA ARG A 150 10.50 6.97 -7.87
C ARG A 150 10.30 8.45 -7.53
N LEU A 151 9.68 8.73 -6.38
CA LEU A 151 9.50 10.09 -5.86
C LEU A 151 10.84 10.68 -5.37
N THR A 152 11.69 9.91 -4.69
CA THR A 152 13.03 10.40 -4.30
C THR A 152 13.98 10.53 -5.48
N ALA A 153 13.88 9.68 -6.51
CA ALA A 153 14.58 9.92 -7.78
C ALA A 153 14.13 11.22 -8.46
N SER A 154 12.86 11.62 -8.29
CA SER A 154 12.35 12.90 -8.78
C SER A 154 12.77 14.10 -7.91
N LEU A 155 13.06 13.91 -6.62
CA LEU A 155 13.38 14.98 -5.68
C LEU A 155 14.89 15.16 -5.44
N HIS A 156 15.71 14.13 -5.68
CA HIS A 156 17.17 14.16 -5.60
C HIS A 156 17.86 14.18 -6.96
N ALA A 157 17.15 14.42 -8.06
CA ALA A 157 17.80 14.81 -9.30
C ALA A 157 18.35 16.25 -9.09
N PRO A 158 19.65 16.45 -8.86
CA PRO A 158 20.18 17.79 -8.89
C PRO A 158 19.99 18.31 -10.31
N TYR A 159 19.71 19.61 -10.42
CA TYR A 159 19.68 20.39 -11.65
C TYR A 159 20.98 20.24 -12.47
N ILE A 160 21.15 19.11 -13.14
CA ILE A 160 22.19 18.86 -14.11
C ILE A 160 21.45 18.51 -15.39
N CYS A 161 21.08 19.57 -16.11
CA CYS A 161 20.83 19.50 -17.54
C CYS A 161 22.05 18.84 -18.19
N PRO A 162 21.95 17.66 -18.83
CA PRO A 162 22.91 17.31 -19.85
C PRO A 162 22.50 18.06 -21.11
N ALA A 163 23.42 18.91 -21.56
CA ALA A 163 23.35 19.68 -22.78
C ALA A 163 22.74 18.91 -23.95
N VAL A 164 21.75 19.53 -24.60
CA VAL A 164 21.35 19.21 -25.97
C VAL A 164 22.55 19.55 -26.86
N SER A 165 23.23 18.52 -27.37
CA SER A 165 24.28 18.69 -28.38
C SER A 165 23.62 18.80 -29.77
N PRO A 166 24.06 19.74 -30.62
CA PRO A 166 23.43 20.06 -31.89
C PRO A 166 24.01 19.19 -33.01
N ARG A 167 23.17 18.36 -33.63
CA ARG A 167 23.24 17.95 -35.05
C ARG A 167 22.25 16.83 -35.30
N GLU A 168 21.06 17.22 -35.74
CA GLU A 168 20.36 16.59 -36.86
C GLU A 168 19.08 17.40 -37.10
N THR A 169 19.29 18.53 -37.77
CA THR A 169 18.28 19.25 -38.51
C THR A 169 17.91 18.43 -39.74
N LEU A 170 16.70 17.90 -39.80
CA LEU A 170 15.90 17.67 -41.02
C LEU A 170 14.48 17.28 -40.58
N LEU A 171 13.64 18.28 -40.35
CA LEU A 171 12.59 18.74 -41.27
C LEU A 171 11.52 17.68 -41.53
N ILE A 172 10.31 17.91 -41.02
CA ILE A 172 9.05 18.07 -41.80
C ILE A 172 7.96 18.55 -40.81
N LEU A 173 7.65 19.84 -40.86
CA LEU A 173 6.34 20.40 -40.51
C LEU A 173 6.08 21.58 -41.47
N PRO A 174 4.87 21.70 -42.05
CA PRO A 174 4.55 22.73 -43.03
C PRO A 174 4.32 24.11 -42.36
N PRO A 175 4.62 25.23 -43.04
CA PRO A 175 4.48 26.57 -42.48
C PRO A 175 3.03 27.09 -42.50
N PRO A 176 2.58 27.82 -41.48
CA PRO A 176 1.34 28.58 -41.53
C PRO A 176 1.60 30.02 -42.02
N GLY A 177 0.78 30.49 -42.97
CA GLY A 177 0.53 31.91 -43.19
C GLY A 177 1.22 32.55 -44.40
N SER A 178 0.54 32.54 -45.54
CA SER A 178 0.74 33.54 -46.59
C SER A 178 -0.60 34.22 -46.91
N ALA A 179 -0.75 35.45 -46.43
CA ALA A 179 -1.86 36.33 -46.78
C ALA A 179 -1.77 36.71 -48.28
N PRO A 180 -2.89 36.74 -49.03
CA PRO A 180 -2.90 37.35 -50.35
C PRO A 180 -3.14 38.87 -50.26
N ARG A 181 -2.19 39.63 -50.81
CA ARG A 181 -2.24 41.08 -51.00
C ARG A 181 -3.01 41.40 -52.29
N SER A 182 -4.01 42.26 -52.14
CA SER A 182 -4.82 43.00 -53.12
C SER A 182 -4.39 43.01 -54.60
N LEU A 183 -5.37 42.80 -55.49
CA LEU A 183 -5.39 43.37 -56.84
C LEU A 183 -6.80 43.87 -57.21
N HIS A 184 -6.80 44.98 -57.92
CA HIS A 184 -7.85 45.98 -58.06
C HIS A 184 -9.08 45.59 -58.91
N ALA A 185 -10.18 46.29 -58.57
CA ALA A 185 -11.19 46.91 -59.42
C ALA A 185 -12.25 46.03 -60.10
N ARG A 186 -13.52 46.24 -59.68
CA ARG A 186 -14.49 47.08 -60.39
C ARG A 186 -15.77 47.27 -59.54
N ASP A 187 -16.04 48.52 -59.18
CA ASP A 187 -17.38 49.09 -58.98
C ASP A 187 -18.16 49.01 -60.32
N PRO A 188 -19.51 49.17 -60.42
CA PRO A 188 -20.33 50.09 -59.60
C PRO A 188 -21.80 49.66 -59.32
N ARG A 189 -22.46 50.42 -58.41
CA ARG A 189 -23.92 50.66 -58.36
C ARG A 189 -24.78 49.40 -58.04
N THR A 190 -25.76 49.42 -57.16
CA THR A 190 -26.89 50.34 -57.04
C THR A 190 -27.68 49.92 -55.78
N ASP A 191 -28.30 50.91 -55.15
CA ASP A 191 -29.56 50.87 -54.38
C ASP A 191 -29.61 50.09 -53.05
N ALA A 192 -29.69 50.74 -51.88
CA ALA A 192 -30.69 51.67 -51.34
C ALA A 192 -31.85 50.98 -50.58
N PHE A 193 -32.34 51.72 -49.58
CA PHE A 193 -33.55 51.53 -48.77
C PHE A 193 -33.45 50.60 -47.54
N HIS A 194 -33.32 51.18 -46.34
CA HIS A 194 -34.39 51.68 -45.44
C HIS A 194 -35.02 50.54 -44.61
N THR A 195 -34.72 50.44 -43.31
CA THR A 195 -35.46 50.98 -42.15
C THR A 195 -36.71 50.18 -41.75
N GLN A 196 -36.73 49.82 -40.47
CA GLN A 196 -37.87 49.85 -39.54
C GLN A 196 -38.93 48.73 -39.50
N GLY A 197 -39.30 48.45 -38.25
CA GLY A 197 -40.58 47.91 -37.80
C GLY A 197 -40.54 46.41 -37.55
N ALA A 198 -41.00 45.85 -36.44
CA ALA A 198 -41.54 46.33 -35.17
C ALA A 198 -41.55 45.11 -34.23
#